data_AF-A0A4Y9YIG7-F1
#
_entry.id   AF-A0A4Y9YIG7-F1
#
_cell.length_a   1.000
_cell.length_b   1.000
_cell.length_c   1.000
_cell.angle_alpha   90.00
_cell.angle_beta   90.00
_cell.angle_gamma   90.00
#
_symmetry.space_group_name_H-M   'P 1'
#
loop_
_entity.id
_entity.type
_entity.pdbx_description
1 polymer ?
#
loop_
_entity_poly.entity_id
_entity_poly.type
_entity_poly.pdbx_seq_one_letter_code
_entity_poly.pdbx_strand_id
1 'polypeptide(L)'
;MSKTYVNNYKPPAPTPIADVDAVLSSTEPYDVNFAFPIHLDTLSCPTVRIAPFVPALHLKTYWEHVGPKAPELFRFYTFCPEGYTDLIPFFERFRANPEWCMFAVFDRTRKTGEAAQDGEDGEFAGVMSLYNTSATNLHTEIGFVLIFPKFQGTHVARTSIGLLLRYCLEKPDAPLPGLGFRRIQWCANPQNVKSVGLAKRLGFREEGVLRWMYFLSPDLPDTIKEVATVKKDKDGQVEGYGRFTIYLGHCWDDWEERGRALIEDVLRK
;
A
#
# COMPACT_ATOMS: atom_id res chain seq x y z
N MET A 1 0.33 51.26 13.42
CA MET A 1 1.38 50.23 13.52
C MET A 1 1.31 49.37 12.28
N SER A 2 2.45 49.12 11.61
CA SER A 2 2.52 48.15 10.51
C SER A 2 2.14 46.75 11.02
N LYS A 3 1.43 45.95 10.22
CA LYS A 3 1.12 44.55 10.59
C LYS A 3 2.43 43.78 10.72
N THR A 4 2.63 43.09 11.85
CA THR A 4 3.81 42.27 12.15
C THR A 4 3.79 40.90 11.45
N TYR A 5 2.64 40.50 10.90
CA TYR A 5 2.48 39.29 10.10
C TYR A 5 1.25 39.39 9.18
N VAL A 6 1.23 38.54 8.15
CA VAL A 6 0.07 38.29 7.28
C VAL A 6 -0.03 36.79 7.04
N ASN A 7 -1.25 36.28 6.89
CA ASN A 7 -1.49 34.91 6.44
C ASN A 7 -2.09 34.96 5.02
N ASN A 8 -1.21 34.88 4.03
CA ASN A 8 -1.58 34.93 2.61
C ASN A 8 -1.65 33.53 1.98
N TYR A 9 -1.77 32.48 2.80
CA TYR A 9 -1.84 31.11 2.28
C TYR A 9 -2.98 30.99 1.27
N LYS A 10 -2.62 30.54 0.08
CA LYS A 10 -3.54 30.02 -0.92
C LYS A 10 -3.24 28.53 -1.04
N PRO A 11 -4.24 27.64 -0.97
CA PRO A 11 -3.99 26.23 -1.22
C PRO A 11 -3.38 26.08 -2.63
N PRO A 12 -2.44 25.13 -2.81
CA PRO A 12 -1.96 24.78 -4.14
C PRO A 12 -3.15 24.49 -5.07
N ALA A 13 -3.01 24.80 -6.35
CA ALA A 13 -4.00 24.37 -7.33
C ALA A 13 -4.13 22.83 -7.25
N PRO A 14 -5.35 22.28 -7.33
CA PRO A 14 -5.53 20.83 -7.37
C PRO A 14 -4.68 20.24 -8.50
N THR A 15 -4.04 19.11 -8.24
CA THR A 15 -3.37 18.35 -9.31
C THR A 15 -4.39 18.05 -10.41
N PRO A 16 -4.07 18.32 -11.69
CA PRO A 16 -4.94 17.95 -12.79
C PRO A 16 -5.34 16.47 -12.69
N ILE A 17 -6.61 16.17 -12.94
CA ILE A 17 -7.06 14.79 -13.05
C ILE A 17 -6.31 14.17 -14.23
N ALA A 18 -5.71 13.01 -14.00
CA ALA A 18 -4.99 12.31 -15.06
C ALA A 18 -5.92 12.00 -16.23
N ASP A 19 -5.45 12.27 -17.45
CA ASP A 19 -6.12 11.85 -18.67
C ASP A 19 -6.04 10.32 -18.75
N VAL A 20 -7.18 9.67 -18.53
CA VAL A 20 -7.34 8.22 -18.50
C VAL A 20 -6.86 7.58 -19.80
N ASP A 21 -7.25 8.14 -20.93
CA ASP A 21 -6.92 7.57 -22.23
C ASP A 21 -5.43 7.74 -22.52
N ALA A 22 -4.85 8.90 -22.18
CA ALA A 22 -3.41 9.13 -22.31
C ALA A 22 -2.59 8.16 -21.45
N VAL A 23 -2.99 7.90 -20.20
CA VAL A 23 -2.28 6.97 -19.30
C VAL A 23 -2.32 5.54 -19.82
N LEU A 24 -3.47 5.08 -20.31
CA LEU A 24 -3.66 3.69 -20.75
C LEU A 24 -3.13 3.40 -22.15
N SER A 25 -3.07 4.42 -23.03
CA SER A 25 -2.61 4.27 -24.41
C SER A 25 -1.15 4.67 -24.62
N SER A 26 -0.47 5.15 -23.58
CA SER A 26 0.94 5.55 -23.67
C SER A 26 1.83 4.39 -24.10
N THR A 27 2.67 4.66 -25.11
CA THR A 27 3.76 3.77 -25.55
C THR A 27 5.10 4.12 -24.90
N GLU A 28 5.19 5.27 -24.25
CA GLU A 28 6.38 5.69 -23.51
C GLU A 28 6.53 4.88 -22.21
N PRO A 29 7.78 4.61 -21.75
CA PRO A 29 8.02 4.01 -20.45
C PRO A 29 7.31 4.77 -19.33
N TYR A 30 6.62 4.04 -18.45
CA TYR A 30 5.91 4.66 -17.33
C TYR A 30 6.91 5.20 -16.31
N ASP A 31 6.95 6.52 -16.15
CA ASP A 31 7.75 7.18 -15.13
C ASP A 31 7.13 6.97 -13.75
N VAL A 32 7.66 6.00 -13.00
CA VAL A 32 7.24 5.68 -11.63
C VAL A 32 7.35 6.89 -10.70
N ASN A 33 8.22 7.86 -11.01
CA ASN A 33 8.46 9.07 -10.24
C ASN A 33 8.70 8.77 -8.75
N PHE A 34 9.64 7.87 -8.42
CA PHE A 34 9.98 7.54 -7.04
C PHE A 34 11.38 8.03 -6.68
N ALA A 35 11.50 8.76 -5.58
CA ALA A 35 12.72 9.46 -5.14
C ALA A 35 13.82 8.54 -4.61
N PHE A 36 13.55 7.25 -4.45
CA PHE A 36 14.49 6.27 -3.90
C PHE A 36 14.84 5.20 -4.93
N PRO A 37 16.06 4.62 -4.86
CA PRO A 37 16.46 3.58 -5.80
C PRO A 37 15.60 2.32 -5.64
N ILE A 38 15.07 1.81 -6.75
CA ILE A 38 14.30 0.57 -6.78
C ILE A 38 15.27 -0.60 -6.98
N HIS A 39 15.61 -1.30 -5.90
CA HIS A 39 16.50 -2.46 -5.93
C HIS A 39 15.70 -3.72 -6.27
N LEU A 40 15.51 -3.99 -7.58
CA LEU A 40 14.70 -5.13 -8.05
C LEU A 40 15.19 -6.48 -7.54
N ASP A 41 16.50 -6.67 -7.37
CA ASP A 41 17.07 -7.88 -6.79
C ASP A 41 16.63 -8.07 -5.32
N THR A 42 16.65 -7.01 -4.53
CA THR A 42 16.16 -7.01 -3.13
C THR A 42 14.65 -7.24 -3.04
N LEU A 43 13.90 -6.77 -4.04
CA LEU A 43 12.45 -6.91 -4.18
C LEU A 43 12.02 -8.26 -4.81
N SER A 44 12.89 -9.27 -4.77
CA SER A 44 12.58 -10.61 -5.28
C SER A 44 13.10 -11.73 -4.37
N CYS A 45 12.43 -12.88 -4.46
CA CYS A 45 12.82 -14.17 -3.89
C CYS A 45 12.27 -15.28 -4.79
N PRO A 46 12.62 -16.57 -4.59
CA PRO A 46 12.18 -17.65 -5.47
C PRO A 46 10.66 -17.75 -5.68
N THR A 47 9.85 -17.36 -4.70
CA THR A 47 8.38 -17.53 -4.75
C THR A 47 7.64 -16.24 -5.11
N VAL A 48 8.21 -15.06 -4.87
CA VAL A 48 7.55 -13.76 -5.09
C VAL A 48 8.51 -12.74 -5.65
N ARG A 49 8.01 -11.91 -6.57
CA ARG A 49 8.67 -10.68 -7.03
C ARG A 49 7.74 -9.49 -6.84
N ILE A 50 8.32 -8.35 -6.49
CA ILE A 50 7.65 -7.06 -6.44
C ILE A 50 8.30 -6.13 -7.46
N ALA A 51 7.50 -5.45 -8.27
CA ALA A 51 7.97 -4.46 -9.24
C ALA A 51 7.03 -3.25 -9.27
N PRO A 52 7.45 -2.10 -9.81
CA PRO A 52 6.57 -0.94 -9.92
C PRO A 52 5.26 -1.26 -10.64
N PHE A 53 4.15 -0.72 -10.13
CA PHE A 53 2.87 -0.87 -10.77
C PHE A 53 2.76 0.09 -11.97
N VAL A 54 2.57 -0.46 -13.17
CA VAL A 54 2.30 0.29 -14.40
C VAL A 54 0.81 0.18 -14.76
N PRO A 55 0.03 1.27 -14.76
CA PRO A 55 -1.40 1.22 -15.06
C PRO A 55 -1.74 0.56 -16.40
N ALA A 56 -1.04 0.92 -17.48
CA ALA A 56 -1.28 0.37 -18.82
C ALA A 56 -1.08 -1.16 -18.89
N LEU A 57 -0.20 -1.72 -18.05
CA LEU A 57 0.07 -3.16 -18.00
C LEU A 57 -0.85 -3.90 -17.02
N HIS A 58 -1.03 -3.34 -15.82
CA HIS A 58 -1.58 -4.11 -14.70
C HIS A 58 -3.03 -3.77 -14.35
N LEU A 59 -3.53 -2.57 -14.70
CA LEU A 59 -4.80 -2.09 -14.16
C LEU A 59 -5.98 -2.94 -14.61
N LYS A 60 -5.97 -3.41 -15.86
CA LYS A 60 -7.04 -4.25 -16.42
C LYS A 60 -7.20 -5.53 -15.61
N THR A 61 -6.11 -6.28 -15.45
CA THR A 61 -6.09 -7.52 -14.65
C THR A 61 -6.41 -7.25 -13.18
N TYR A 62 -5.91 -6.14 -12.61
CA TYR A 62 -6.28 -5.72 -11.26
C TYR A 62 -7.81 -5.59 -11.11
N TRP A 63 -8.46 -4.89 -12.04
CA TRP A 63 -9.91 -4.71 -11.99
C TRP A 63 -10.71 -5.99 -12.21
N GLU A 64 -10.26 -6.87 -13.11
CA GLU A 64 -10.88 -8.19 -13.32
C GLU A 64 -10.92 -9.01 -12.02
N HIS A 65 -9.90 -8.88 -11.15
CA HIS A 65 -9.87 -9.53 -9.85
C HIS A 65 -10.62 -8.80 -8.73
N VAL A 66 -10.71 -7.47 -8.83
CA VAL A 66 -11.21 -6.60 -7.76
C VAL A 66 -12.69 -6.24 -7.94
N GLY A 67 -13.08 -5.78 -9.13
CA GLY A 67 -14.40 -5.25 -9.44
C GLY A 67 -15.55 -6.14 -8.98
N PRO A 68 -15.55 -7.46 -9.27
CA PRO A 68 -16.64 -8.36 -8.87
C PRO A 68 -16.88 -8.49 -7.36
N LYS A 69 -15.93 -8.07 -6.51
CA LYS A 69 -15.98 -8.19 -5.04
C LYS A 69 -15.46 -6.93 -4.33
N ALA A 70 -15.58 -5.77 -4.98
CA ALA A 70 -14.99 -4.53 -4.47
C ALA A 70 -15.51 -4.19 -3.05
N PRO A 71 -16.83 -4.23 -2.74
CA PRO A 71 -17.32 -3.91 -1.40
C PRO A 71 -16.75 -4.81 -0.29
N GLU A 72 -16.49 -6.09 -0.57
CA GLU A 72 -15.90 -7.02 0.40
C GLU A 72 -14.39 -6.83 0.54
N LEU A 73 -13.68 -6.63 -0.58
CA LEU A 73 -12.23 -6.41 -0.58
C LEU A 73 -11.86 -5.08 0.07
N PHE A 74 -12.69 -4.06 -0.10
CA PHE A 74 -12.48 -2.71 0.43
C PHE A 74 -13.13 -2.51 1.81
N ARG A 75 -13.71 -3.55 2.43
CA ARG A 75 -14.41 -3.49 3.73
C ARG A 75 -13.70 -2.66 4.81
N PHE A 76 -12.36 -2.71 4.87
CA PHE A 76 -11.57 -1.98 5.88
C PHE A 76 -10.87 -0.71 5.36
N TYR A 77 -11.08 -0.35 4.11
CA TYR A 77 -10.52 0.84 3.47
C TYR A 77 -11.42 2.06 3.71
N THR A 78 -10.90 3.24 3.35
CA THR A 78 -11.62 4.52 3.47
C THR A 78 -12.30 4.94 2.18
N PHE A 79 -12.28 4.08 1.16
CA PHE A 79 -12.92 4.27 -0.14
C PHE A 79 -13.25 2.91 -0.75
N CYS A 80 -14.11 2.89 -1.77
CA CYS A 80 -14.38 1.73 -2.61
C CYS A 80 -14.44 2.20 -4.07
N PRO A 81 -13.70 1.59 -5.01
CA PRO A 81 -13.83 1.92 -6.43
C PRO A 81 -15.17 1.41 -6.98
N GLU A 82 -15.81 2.18 -7.85
CA GLU A 82 -17.07 1.80 -8.51
C GLU A 82 -16.82 1.29 -9.94
N GLY A 83 -15.76 1.77 -10.59
CA GLY A 83 -15.37 1.38 -11.92
C GLY A 83 -13.87 1.26 -12.15
N TYR A 84 -13.52 0.65 -13.28
CA TYR A 84 -12.15 0.51 -13.79
C TYR A 84 -11.43 1.86 -13.89
N THR A 85 -12.09 2.87 -14.44
CA THR A 85 -11.52 4.21 -14.68
C THR A 85 -11.31 5.01 -13.40
N ASP A 86 -12.07 4.74 -12.34
CA ASP A 86 -11.97 5.45 -11.05
C ASP A 86 -10.65 5.18 -10.34
N LEU A 87 -10.01 4.06 -10.68
CA LEU A 87 -8.73 3.67 -10.11
C LEU A 87 -7.55 4.45 -10.69
N ILE A 88 -7.68 5.04 -11.88
CA ILE A 88 -6.58 5.75 -12.54
C ILE A 88 -6.21 7.00 -11.74
N PRO A 89 -7.14 7.91 -11.38
CA PRO A 89 -6.82 9.03 -10.51
C PRO A 89 -6.22 8.59 -9.16
N PHE A 90 -6.65 7.43 -8.64
CA PHE A 90 -6.10 6.89 -7.40
C PHE A 90 -4.63 6.49 -7.54
N PHE A 91 -4.27 5.70 -8.55
CA PHE A 91 -2.88 5.29 -8.79
C PHE A 91 -2.00 6.45 -9.23
N GLU A 92 -2.51 7.36 -10.05
CA GLU A 92 -1.78 8.58 -10.46
C GLU A 92 -1.52 9.54 -9.29
N ARG A 93 -2.39 9.56 -8.27
CA ARG A 93 -2.10 10.27 -7.03
C ARG A 93 -0.91 9.69 -6.27
N PHE A 94 -0.67 8.38 -6.33
CA PHE A 94 0.56 7.79 -5.77
C PHE A 94 1.77 8.27 -6.54
N ARG A 95 1.75 8.16 -7.87
CA ARG A 95 2.85 8.61 -8.74
C ARG A 95 3.14 10.10 -8.61
N ALA A 96 2.13 10.93 -8.39
CA ALA A 96 2.30 12.38 -8.25
C ALA A 96 3.13 12.78 -7.00
N ASN A 97 3.23 11.91 -5.99
CA ASN A 97 4.07 12.14 -4.83
C ASN A 97 5.37 11.32 -4.97
N PRO A 98 6.55 11.97 -5.14
CA PRO A 98 7.78 11.25 -5.37
C PRO A 98 8.28 10.43 -4.17
N GLU A 99 7.73 10.64 -2.98
CA GLU A 99 8.06 9.80 -1.83
C GLU A 99 7.17 8.55 -1.73
N TRP A 100 6.18 8.39 -2.61
CA TRP A 100 5.25 7.25 -2.61
C TRP A 100 5.50 6.37 -3.83
N CYS A 101 5.27 5.07 -3.68
CA CYS A 101 5.38 4.12 -4.80
C CYS A 101 4.35 3.02 -4.65
N MET A 102 3.64 2.74 -5.75
CA MET A 102 2.78 1.57 -5.87
C MET A 102 3.54 0.44 -6.54
N PHE A 103 3.41 -0.76 -6.00
CA PHE A 103 4.04 -1.97 -6.53
C PHE A 103 3.00 -3.03 -6.91
N ALA A 104 3.27 -3.70 -8.02
CA ALA A 104 2.65 -4.95 -8.41
C ALA A 104 3.38 -6.14 -7.76
N VAL A 105 2.60 -7.13 -7.33
CA VAL A 105 3.08 -8.34 -6.66
C VAL A 105 2.85 -9.54 -7.57
N PHE A 106 3.88 -10.35 -7.79
CA PHE A 106 3.84 -11.52 -8.66
C PHE A 106 4.16 -12.78 -7.87
N ASP A 107 3.28 -13.80 -7.95
CA ASP A 107 3.50 -15.14 -7.41
C ASP A 107 4.24 -16.01 -8.44
N ARG A 108 5.54 -16.22 -8.22
CA ARG A 108 6.44 -16.99 -9.09
C ARG A 108 6.23 -18.51 -8.98
N THR A 109 5.47 -18.97 -7.99
CA THR A 109 5.15 -20.41 -7.85
C THR A 109 4.06 -20.86 -8.82
N ARG A 110 3.36 -19.91 -9.44
CA ARG A 110 2.32 -20.15 -10.43
C ARG A 110 2.80 -19.69 -11.79
N LYS A 111 2.71 -20.57 -12.78
CA LYS A 111 3.04 -20.24 -14.15
C LYS A 111 2.02 -19.26 -14.70
N THR A 112 2.49 -18.16 -15.26
CA THR A 112 1.75 -17.43 -16.30
C THR A 112 1.54 -18.40 -17.47
N GLY A 113 0.39 -18.33 -18.14
CA GLY A 113 0.20 -19.09 -19.40
C GLY A 113 1.21 -18.66 -20.47
N GLU A 114 1.08 -19.19 -21.69
CA GLU A 114 1.99 -18.92 -22.84
C GLU A 114 2.13 -17.44 -23.25
N ALA A 115 1.47 -16.51 -22.57
CA ALA A 115 1.52 -15.07 -22.79
C ALA A 115 2.37 -14.31 -21.75
N ALA A 116 3.42 -14.93 -21.19
CA ALA A 116 4.43 -14.19 -20.46
C ALA A 116 5.14 -13.24 -21.45
N GLN A 117 4.78 -11.97 -21.45
CA GLN A 117 5.57 -10.96 -22.14
C GLN A 117 6.93 -10.83 -21.41
N ASP A 118 8.00 -10.70 -22.19
CA ASP A 118 9.38 -10.71 -21.73
C ASP A 118 9.59 -9.88 -20.45
N GLY A 119 10.03 -10.53 -19.36
CA GLY A 119 10.31 -9.91 -18.07
C GLY A 119 9.31 -10.21 -16.94
N GLU A 120 8.19 -10.88 -17.23
CA GLU A 120 7.19 -11.26 -16.23
C GLU A 120 7.32 -12.73 -15.80
N ASP A 121 8.14 -12.97 -14.77
CA ASP A 121 8.02 -14.22 -14.02
C ASP A 121 6.92 -14.10 -12.94
N GLY A 122 5.99 -15.07 -12.94
CA GLY A 122 4.92 -15.20 -11.94
C GLY A 122 3.58 -14.57 -12.30
N GLU A 123 2.51 -15.08 -11.69
CA GLU A 123 1.13 -14.60 -11.88
C GLU A 123 0.89 -13.34 -11.05
N PHE A 124 0.31 -12.29 -11.65
CA PHE A 124 -0.03 -11.05 -10.94
C PHE A 124 -1.04 -11.33 -9.82
N ALA A 125 -0.62 -11.09 -8.58
CA ALA A 125 -1.30 -11.58 -7.37
C ALA A 125 -1.89 -10.49 -6.49
N GLY A 126 -1.57 -9.22 -6.76
CA GLY A 126 -2.06 -8.09 -6.00
C GLY A 126 -1.13 -6.89 -6.06
N VAL A 127 -1.39 -5.91 -5.20
CA VAL A 127 -0.61 -4.67 -5.09
C VAL A 127 -0.32 -4.33 -3.64
N MET A 128 0.72 -3.52 -3.45
CA MET A 128 1.03 -2.86 -2.18
C MET A 128 1.82 -1.59 -2.44
N SER A 129 1.86 -0.69 -1.47
CA SER A 129 2.57 0.57 -1.61
C SER A 129 3.51 0.84 -0.45
N LEU A 130 4.49 1.68 -0.76
CA LEU A 130 5.16 2.51 0.22
C LEU A 130 4.53 3.90 0.15
N TYR A 131 4.00 4.40 1.26
CA TYR A 131 3.37 5.71 1.34
C TYR A 131 3.54 6.32 2.73
N ASN A 132 3.13 7.58 2.93
CA ASN A 132 3.49 8.36 4.11
C ASN A 132 5.01 8.34 4.41
N THR A 133 5.81 8.22 3.35
CA THR A 133 7.27 8.24 3.43
C THR A 133 7.75 9.62 3.82
N SER A 134 8.84 9.67 4.58
CA SER A 134 9.58 10.89 4.86
C SER A 134 11.06 10.60 4.65
N ALA A 135 11.64 11.15 3.59
CA ALA A 135 13.09 11.03 3.33
C ALA A 135 13.91 11.60 4.49
N THR A 136 13.48 12.74 5.02
CA THR A 136 14.17 13.44 6.12
C THR A 136 14.20 12.61 7.41
N ASN A 137 13.11 11.92 7.72
CA ASN A 137 12.99 11.13 8.96
C ASN A 137 13.28 9.65 8.76
N LEU A 138 13.61 9.22 7.53
CA LEU A 138 13.94 7.86 7.16
C LEU A 138 12.86 6.86 7.61
N HIS A 139 11.61 7.13 7.28
CA HIS A 139 10.52 6.20 7.54
C HIS A 139 9.53 6.12 6.38
N THR A 140 8.77 5.04 6.34
CA THR A 140 7.65 4.84 5.41
C THR A 140 6.58 3.96 6.03
N GLU A 141 5.42 3.89 5.39
CA GLU A 141 4.36 2.97 5.71
C GLU A 141 4.19 1.96 4.57
N ILE A 142 4.19 0.67 4.91
CA ILE A 142 3.69 -0.35 3.99
C ILE A 142 2.16 -0.32 4.10
N GLY A 143 1.50 0.05 3.01
CA GLY A 143 0.05 0.07 2.99
C GLY A 143 -0.53 -0.17 1.61
N PHE A 144 -1.81 0.16 1.49
CA PHE A 144 -2.64 -0.23 0.36
C PHE A 144 -2.41 -1.70 -0.07
N VAL A 145 -2.36 -2.62 0.89
CA VAL A 145 -2.05 -4.03 0.62
C VAL A 145 -3.30 -4.76 0.16
N LEU A 146 -3.45 -4.96 -1.14
CA LEU A 146 -4.56 -5.70 -1.72
C LEU A 146 -4.05 -6.93 -2.47
N ILE A 147 -4.22 -8.10 -1.85
CA ILE A 147 -3.94 -9.39 -2.46
C ILE A 147 -5.24 -9.97 -3.03
N PHE A 148 -5.21 -10.40 -4.30
CA PHE A 148 -6.42 -10.90 -4.96
C PHE A 148 -6.95 -12.16 -4.27
N PRO A 149 -8.27 -12.40 -4.29
CA PRO A 149 -8.90 -13.52 -3.57
C PRO A 149 -8.20 -14.88 -3.74
N LYS A 150 -7.74 -15.18 -4.95
CA LYS A 150 -7.04 -16.44 -5.32
C LYS A 150 -5.72 -16.66 -4.56
N PHE A 151 -5.10 -15.59 -4.05
CA PHE A 151 -3.81 -15.60 -3.37
C PHE A 151 -3.91 -15.28 -1.87
N GLN A 152 -5.10 -14.95 -1.37
CA GLN A 152 -5.31 -14.74 0.06
C GLN A 152 -5.14 -16.06 0.84
N GLY A 153 -4.55 -15.97 2.03
CA GLY A 153 -4.26 -17.16 2.85
C GLY A 153 -3.07 -17.99 2.35
N THR A 154 -2.36 -17.54 1.31
CA THR A 154 -1.14 -18.18 0.80
C THR A 154 0.13 -17.49 1.32
N HIS A 155 1.29 -17.79 0.73
CA HIS A 155 2.55 -17.16 1.06
C HIS A 155 2.67 -15.71 0.53
N VAL A 156 1.90 -15.34 -0.51
CA VAL A 156 2.08 -14.08 -1.25
C VAL A 156 2.14 -12.85 -0.34
N ALA A 157 1.14 -12.66 0.53
CA ALA A 157 1.09 -11.48 1.39
C ALA A 157 2.30 -11.40 2.35
N ARG A 158 2.59 -12.50 3.06
CA ARG A 158 3.68 -12.53 4.06
C ARG A 158 5.05 -12.34 3.41
N THR A 159 5.27 -12.97 2.26
CA THR A 159 6.55 -12.93 1.54
C THR A 159 6.77 -11.55 0.95
N SER A 160 5.73 -10.95 0.37
CA SER A 160 5.84 -9.61 -0.22
C SER A 160 6.12 -8.52 0.83
N ILE A 161 5.45 -8.58 1.99
CA ILE A 161 5.74 -7.65 3.09
C ILE A 161 7.17 -7.89 3.62
N GLY A 162 7.63 -9.14 3.68
CA GLY A 162 9.03 -9.46 4.01
C GLY A 162 10.03 -8.83 3.04
N LEU A 163 9.75 -8.88 1.73
CA LEU A 163 10.57 -8.22 0.72
C LEU A 163 10.62 -6.70 0.92
N LEU A 164 9.48 -6.06 1.19
CA LEU A 164 9.44 -4.62 1.48
C LEU A 164 10.14 -4.26 2.80
N LEU A 165 10.01 -5.08 3.84
CA LEU A 165 10.74 -4.88 5.11
C LEU A 165 12.26 -4.94 4.87
N ARG A 166 12.75 -5.95 4.16
CA ARG A 166 14.17 -6.04 3.79
C ARG A 166 14.60 -4.84 2.94
N TYR A 167 13.83 -4.52 1.90
CA TYR A 167 14.13 -3.39 1.02
C TYR A 167 14.19 -2.07 1.79
N CYS A 168 13.30 -1.81 2.74
CA CYS A 168 13.30 -0.54 3.44
C CYS A 168 14.30 -0.48 4.60
N LEU A 169 14.46 -1.54 5.39
CA LEU A 169 15.26 -1.52 6.63
C LEU A 169 16.73 -1.95 6.44
N GLU A 170 17.03 -2.73 5.38
CA GLU A 170 18.41 -3.16 5.14
C GLU A 170 19.29 -1.97 4.75
N LYS A 171 20.59 -2.06 5.10
CA LYS A 171 21.54 -0.98 4.82
C LYS A 171 21.82 -0.85 3.31
N PRO A 172 22.11 0.36 2.81
CA PRO A 172 22.46 0.56 1.41
C PRO A 172 23.70 -0.20 0.92
N ASP A 173 24.60 -0.57 1.84
CA ASP A 173 25.86 -1.29 1.55
C ASP A 173 25.76 -2.82 1.76
N ALA A 174 24.57 -3.34 2.08
CA ALA A 174 24.36 -4.78 2.20
C ALA A 174 24.45 -5.49 0.82
N PRO A 175 24.74 -6.81 0.78
CA PRO A 175 24.79 -7.57 -0.47
C PRO A 175 23.50 -7.51 -1.29
N LEU A 176 22.35 -7.48 -0.61
CA LEU A 176 21.07 -7.06 -1.17
C LEU A 176 20.74 -5.68 -0.58
N PRO A 177 20.98 -4.59 -1.33
CA PRO A 177 20.90 -3.24 -0.79
C PRO A 177 19.45 -2.88 -0.42
N GLY A 178 19.29 -2.20 0.71
CA GLY A 178 18.06 -1.56 1.12
C GLY A 178 18.18 -0.03 1.18
N LEU A 179 17.12 0.62 1.64
CA LEU A 179 17.03 2.08 1.77
C LEU A 179 17.66 2.61 3.06
N GLY A 180 17.95 1.76 4.04
CA GLY A 180 18.48 2.16 5.35
C GLY A 180 17.49 3.00 6.18
N PHE A 181 16.18 2.77 6.01
CA PHE A 181 15.18 3.44 6.82
C PHE A 181 15.25 3.00 8.28
N ARG A 182 14.86 3.92 9.16
CA ARG A 182 14.85 3.72 10.62
C ARG A 182 13.56 3.11 11.13
N ARG A 183 12.48 3.25 10.37
CA ARG A 183 11.14 2.86 10.83
C ARG A 183 10.22 2.53 9.66
N ILE A 184 9.54 1.40 9.77
CA ILE A 184 8.44 1.00 8.90
C ILE A 184 7.15 0.96 9.71
N GLN A 185 6.11 1.56 9.17
CA GLN A 185 4.80 1.63 9.77
C GLN A 185 3.83 0.67 9.07
N TRP A 186 2.87 0.16 9.83
CA TRP A 186 1.70 -0.54 9.34
C TRP A 186 0.45 0.00 10.03
N CYS A 187 -0.54 0.43 9.24
CA CYS A 187 -1.81 0.93 9.74
C CYS A 187 -2.97 0.05 9.29
N ALA A 188 -3.89 -0.24 10.20
CA ALA A 188 -5.10 -1.01 9.88
C ALA A 188 -6.32 -0.50 10.66
N ASN A 189 -7.52 -0.86 10.22
CA ASN A 189 -8.69 -0.80 11.11
C ASN A 189 -8.46 -1.84 12.24
N PRO A 190 -8.61 -1.49 13.53
CA PRO A 190 -8.45 -2.44 14.64
C PRO A 190 -9.30 -3.71 14.54
N GLN A 191 -10.44 -3.65 13.86
CA GLN A 191 -11.30 -4.82 13.61
C GLN A 191 -10.76 -5.76 12.51
N ASN A 192 -9.78 -5.33 11.72
CA ASN A 192 -9.10 -6.17 10.73
C ASN A 192 -8.01 -7.03 11.41
N VAL A 193 -8.46 -7.99 12.21
CA VAL A 193 -7.58 -8.88 12.99
C VAL A 193 -6.61 -9.68 12.13
N LYS A 194 -6.97 -9.97 10.86
CA LYS A 194 -6.08 -10.66 9.92
C LYS A 194 -4.90 -9.78 9.50
N SER A 195 -5.15 -8.51 9.20
CA SER A 195 -4.11 -7.53 8.88
C SER A 195 -3.18 -7.28 10.07
N VAL A 196 -3.76 -7.01 11.26
CA VAL A 196 -2.99 -6.80 12.49
C VAL A 196 -2.16 -8.03 12.86
N GLY A 197 -2.76 -9.23 12.78
CA GLY A 197 -2.06 -10.49 13.07
C GLY A 197 -0.96 -10.82 12.06
N LEU A 198 -1.12 -10.44 10.79
CA LEU A 198 -0.06 -10.57 9.79
C LEU A 198 1.13 -9.66 10.11
N ALA A 199 0.88 -8.37 10.39
CA ALA A 199 1.92 -7.42 10.76
C ALA A 199 2.70 -7.91 12.01
N LYS A 200 2.00 -8.32 13.07
CA LYS A 200 2.64 -8.87 14.29
C LYS A 200 3.55 -10.07 14.01
N ARG A 201 3.12 -11.01 13.16
CA ARG A 201 3.93 -12.18 12.78
C ARG A 201 5.19 -11.81 11.98
N LEU A 202 5.22 -10.62 11.39
CA LEU A 202 6.37 -10.09 10.64
C LEU A 202 7.20 -9.10 11.46
N GLY A 203 7.03 -9.08 12.80
CA GLY A 203 7.89 -8.33 13.70
C GLY A 203 7.40 -6.93 14.04
N PHE A 204 6.28 -6.46 13.47
CA PHE A 204 5.69 -5.18 13.86
C PHE A 204 5.14 -5.25 15.30
N ARG A 205 5.31 -4.16 16.06
CA ARG A 205 4.83 -3.99 17.43
C ARG A 205 3.71 -2.95 17.49
N GLU A 206 2.67 -3.19 18.29
CA GLU A 206 1.58 -2.22 18.48
C GLU A 206 2.05 -1.00 19.27
N GLU A 207 1.63 0.19 18.83
CA GLU A 207 1.99 1.46 19.46
C GLU A 207 0.77 2.23 19.97
N GLY A 208 -0.38 2.10 19.31
CA GLY A 208 -1.60 2.74 19.76
C GLY A 208 -2.73 2.71 18.74
N VAL A 209 -3.90 3.20 19.17
CA VAL A 209 -5.09 3.35 18.33
C VAL A 209 -5.44 4.83 18.24
N LEU A 210 -5.37 5.38 17.03
CA LEU A 210 -5.88 6.71 16.73
C LEU A 210 -7.39 6.63 16.49
N ARG A 211 -8.15 7.11 17.47
CA ARG A 211 -9.61 7.21 17.39
C ARG A 211 -10.00 8.28 16.38
N TRP A 212 -11.03 8.00 15.59
CA TRP A 212 -11.57 8.93 14.58
C TRP A 212 -10.53 9.46 13.60
N MET A 213 -9.53 8.66 13.24
CA MET A 213 -8.46 9.11 12.36
C MET A 213 -8.96 9.48 10.96
N TYR A 214 -9.93 8.73 10.43
CA TYR A 214 -10.54 9.03 9.15
C TYR A 214 -12.04 9.25 9.28
N PHE A 215 -12.52 10.26 8.57
CA PHE A 215 -13.92 10.37 8.18
C PHE A 215 -14.22 9.33 7.08
N LEU A 216 -15.42 8.76 7.12
CA LEU A 216 -15.92 7.87 6.07
C LEU A 216 -17.20 8.48 5.47
N SER A 217 -17.23 8.58 4.14
CA SER A 217 -18.40 9.11 3.43
C SER A 217 -19.64 8.25 3.70
N PRO A 218 -20.83 8.85 3.91
CA PRO A 218 -22.09 8.11 4.03
C PRO A 218 -22.44 7.30 2.75
N ASP A 219 -21.89 7.71 1.60
CA ASP A 219 -22.11 7.07 0.30
C ASP A 219 -21.30 5.77 0.12
N LEU A 220 -20.41 5.44 1.05
CA LEU A 220 -19.67 4.19 0.99
C LEU A 220 -20.61 2.98 1.15
N PRO A 221 -20.26 1.83 0.53
CA PRO A 221 -20.99 0.58 0.70
C PRO A 221 -21.25 0.21 2.16
N ASP A 222 -22.41 -0.40 2.40
CA ASP A 222 -22.82 -0.85 3.74
C ASP A 222 -21.79 -1.80 4.36
N THR A 223 -21.13 -2.64 3.55
CA THR A 223 -20.05 -3.53 4.02
C THR A 223 -18.92 -2.78 4.74
N ILE A 224 -18.58 -1.57 4.28
CA ILE A 224 -17.57 -0.71 4.92
C ILE A 224 -18.16 -0.02 6.15
N LYS A 225 -19.40 0.47 6.07
CA LYS A 225 -20.09 1.14 7.20
C LYS A 225 -20.36 0.18 8.37
N GLU A 226 -20.53 -1.12 8.12
CA GLU A 226 -20.68 -2.16 9.15
C GLU A 226 -19.48 -2.24 10.11
N VAL A 227 -18.27 -1.94 9.63
CA VAL A 227 -17.03 -1.94 10.42
C VAL A 227 -16.53 -0.54 10.75
N ALA A 228 -17.36 0.47 10.46
CA ALA A 228 -17.09 1.85 10.82
C ALA A 228 -17.44 2.11 12.28
N THR A 229 -16.77 3.10 12.86
CA THR A 229 -17.24 3.75 14.07
C THR A 229 -18.37 4.70 13.71
N VAL A 230 -19.49 4.63 14.42
CA VAL A 230 -20.69 5.43 14.14
C VAL A 230 -20.88 6.48 15.23
N LYS A 231 -21.08 7.74 14.82
CA LYS A 231 -21.54 8.80 15.72
C LYS A 231 -23.05 8.91 15.56
N LYS A 232 -23.77 8.87 16.68
CA LYS A 232 -25.22 9.07 16.73
C LYS A 232 -25.53 10.35 17.51
N ASP A 233 -26.60 11.04 17.11
CA ASP A 233 -27.12 12.18 17.85
C ASP A 233 -27.94 11.74 19.08
N LYS A 234 -28.58 12.71 19.75
CA LYS A 234 -29.39 12.46 20.96
C LYS A 234 -30.65 11.63 20.68
N ASP A 235 -31.13 11.65 19.44
CA ASP A 235 -32.34 10.95 18.99
C ASP A 235 -32.01 9.59 18.35
N GLY A 236 -30.72 9.22 18.33
CA GLY A 236 -30.21 7.95 17.83
C GLY A 236 -29.98 7.91 16.31
N GLN A 237 -30.12 9.04 15.62
CA GLN A 237 -29.85 9.15 14.18
C GLN A 237 -28.35 9.17 13.91
N VAL A 238 -27.93 8.57 12.79
CA VAL A 238 -26.52 8.53 12.42
C VAL A 238 -26.08 9.91 11.91
N GLU A 239 -25.15 10.53 12.62
CA GLU A 239 -24.56 11.82 12.26
C GLU A 239 -23.33 11.63 11.34
N GLY A 240 -22.61 10.51 11.48
CA GLY A 240 -21.48 10.23 10.62
C GLY A 240 -20.75 8.92 10.92
N TYR A 241 -19.91 8.55 9.97
CA TYR A 241 -19.06 7.37 10.02
C TYR A 241 -17.60 7.78 10.09
N GLY A 242 -16.81 7.01 10.84
CA GLY A 242 -15.38 7.17 10.92
C GLY A 242 -14.65 5.84 11.04
N ARG A 243 -13.34 5.88 10.86
CA ARG A 243 -12.46 4.72 11.04
C ARG A 243 -11.42 5.03 12.11
N PHE A 244 -11.34 4.14 13.10
CA PHE A 244 -10.20 4.08 14.02
C PHE A 244 -9.05 3.39 13.31
N THR A 245 -7.82 3.76 13.65
CA THR A 245 -6.63 3.19 13.04
C THR A 245 -5.68 2.72 14.13
N ILE A 246 -5.34 1.43 14.12
CA ILE A 246 -4.23 0.91 14.93
C ILE A 246 -2.92 1.13 14.17
N TYR A 247 -1.92 1.61 14.90
CA TYR A 247 -0.56 1.82 14.44
C TYR A 247 0.33 0.72 14.97
N LEU A 248 1.09 0.10 14.07
CA LEU A 248 2.18 -0.79 14.40
C LEU A 248 3.48 -0.29 13.76
N GLY A 249 4.59 -0.45 14.47
CA GLY A 249 5.91 -0.04 14.03
C GLY A 249 6.90 -1.21 13.98
N HIS A 250 7.81 -1.19 13.00
CA HIS A 250 9.01 -2.01 12.97
C HIS A 250 10.21 -1.08 12.80
N CYS A 251 11.02 -0.97 13.84
CA CYS A 251 12.18 -0.08 13.84
C CYS A 251 13.46 -0.81 13.42
N TRP A 252 14.49 -0.06 13.08
CA TRP A 252 15.78 -0.59 12.62
C TRP A 252 16.54 -1.39 13.69
N ASP A 253 16.37 -1.03 14.96
CA ASP A 253 16.93 -1.76 16.10
C ASP A 253 16.25 -3.13 16.26
N ASP A 254 14.92 -3.18 16.14
CA ASP A 254 14.16 -4.44 16.04
C ASP A 254 14.63 -5.30 14.85
N TRP A 255 14.95 -4.64 13.73
CA TRP A 255 15.43 -5.29 12.51
C TRP A 255 16.79 -5.95 12.74
N GLU A 256 17.73 -5.21 13.32
CA GLU A 256 19.08 -5.71 13.59
C GLU A 256 19.10 -6.80 14.69
N GLU A 257 18.25 -6.68 15.71
CA GLU A 257 18.20 -7.65 16.81
C GLU A 257 17.63 -9.01 16.37
N ARG A 258 16.52 -9.01 15.62
CA ARG A 258 15.81 -10.25 15.25
C ARG A 258 14.98 -10.19 13.97
N GLY A 259 14.54 -9.01 13.55
CA GLY A 259 13.66 -8.83 12.40
C GLY A 259 14.28 -9.34 11.10
N ARG A 260 15.58 -9.09 10.89
CA ARG A 260 16.31 -9.60 9.71
C ARG A 260 16.25 -11.11 9.63
N ALA A 261 16.58 -11.82 10.71
CA ALA A 261 16.56 -13.28 10.74
C ALA A 261 15.15 -13.86 10.53
N LEU A 262 14.14 -13.23 11.14
CA LEU A 262 12.73 -13.58 10.94
C LEU A 262 12.32 -13.47 9.46
N ILE A 263 12.64 -12.35 8.82
CA ILE A 263 12.28 -12.12 7.42
C ILE A 263 13.06 -13.03 6.48
N GLU A 264 14.33 -13.30 6.74
CA GLU A 264 15.11 -14.27 5.95
C GLU A 264 14.52 -15.69 6.01
N ASP A 265 13.95 -16.13 7.15
CA ASP A 265 13.22 -17.40 7.22
C ASP A 265 11.92 -17.38 6.40
N VAL A 266 11.20 -16.24 6.37
CA VAL A 266 10.00 -16.07 5.53
C VAL A 266 10.34 -16.14 4.05
N LEU A 267 11.46 -15.56 3.63
CA LEU A 267 11.86 -15.47 2.22
C LEU A 267 12.48 -16.75 1.66
N ARG A 268 12.87 -17.71 2.53
CA ARG A 268 13.40 -19.03 2.13
C ARG A 268 12.32 -20.08 1.90
N LYS A 269 11.09 -19.84 2.36
CA LYS A 269 9.95 -20.78 2.34
C LYS A 269 9.01 -20.54 1.18
#